data_AF-A0A231HH57-F1
#
_entry.id   AF-A0A231HH57-F1
#
_cell.length_a   1.000
_cell.length_b   1.000
_cell.length_c   1.000
_cell.angle_alpha   90.00
_cell.angle_beta   90.00
_cell.angle_gamma   90.00
#
_symmetry.space_group_name_H-M   'P 1'
#
loop_
_entity.id
_entity.type
_entity.pdbx_description
1 polymer ?
#
loop_
_entity_poly.entity_id
_entity_poly.type
_entity_poly.pdbx_seq_one_letter_code
_entity_poly.pdbx_strand_id
1 'polypeptide(L)'
;MKNVTLTQAQHDALERLNEAIVDRMLDHHAVARNQILVGAAQTFLALQAQGKVALGEGRAYFDPSVDVDQLAGDVFDQIVSGTLTTSEHAQALAAAFAKEQQRAKERRQLERANRLLEDVVTTIGVLYGPQEVSDPYALAKQMLEHDAGAFAKALEGAKIRALAPQISAYLAGEPTAHNETGEQTTSTQRPSARQAN
;
A
#
# COMPACT_ATOMS: atom_id res chain seq x y z
N MET A 1 20.47 4.36 28.06
CA MET A 1 19.81 3.31 27.23
C MET A 1 20.63 3.11 25.97
N LYS A 2 21.11 1.90 25.69
CA LYS A 2 21.89 1.59 24.47
C LYS A 2 20.96 1.75 23.25
N ASN A 3 21.42 2.45 22.20
CA ASN A 3 20.68 2.54 20.94
C ASN A 3 20.66 1.15 20.28
N VAL A 4 19.52 0.48 20.32
CA VAL A 4 19.30 -0.76 19.57
C VAL A 4 19.10 -0.40 18.10
N THR A 5 19.92 -0.98 17.22
CA THR A 5 19.75 -0.88 15.77
C THR A 5 19.24 -2.22 15.28
N LEU A 6 18.09 -2.24 14.63
CA LEU A 6 17.51 -3.47 14.09
C LEU A 6 18.23 -3.86 12.81
N THR A 7 18.50 -5.15 12.65
CA THR A 7 18.83 -5.70 11.33
C THR A 7 17.55 -5.77 10.49
N GLN A 8 17.69 -5.80 9.17
CA GLN A 8 16.54 -5.93 8.27
C GLN A 8 15.75 -7.23 8.51
N ALA A 9 16.43 -8.32 8.86
CA ALA A 9 15.77 -9.57 9.24
C ALA A 9 14.99 -9.45 10.56
N GLN A 10 15.48 -8.69 11.54
CA GLN A 10 14.73 -8.41 12.77
C GLN A 10 13.52 -7.53 12.50
N HIS A 11 13.65 -6.52 11.63
CA HIS A 11 12.52 -5.71 11.20
C HIS A 11 11.43 -6.58 10.55
N ASP A 12 11.80 -7.45 9.60
CA ASP A 12 10.90 -8.39 8.93
C ASP A 12 10.17 -9.31 9.94
N ALA A 13 10.90 -9.86 10.91
CA ALA A 13 10.30 -10.71 11.95
C ALA A 13 9.27 -9.93 12.80
N LEU A 14 9.64 -8.73 13.25
CA LEU A 14 8.81 -7.88 14.10
C LEU A 14 7.59 -7.35 13.36
N GLU A 15 7.71 -7.07 12.07
CA GLU A 15 6.61 -6.65 11.19
C GLU A 15 5.56 -7.76 11.07
N ARG A 16 5.98 -8.99 10.73
CA ARG A 16 5.07 -10.14 10.64
C ARG A 16 4.39 -10.48 11.97
N LEU A 17 5.12 -10.42 13.07
CA LEU A 17 4.56 -10.65 14.41
C LEU A 17 3.61 -9.55 14.86
N ASN A 18 3.88 -8.30 14.47
CA ASN A 18 2.98 -7.18 14.71
C ASN A 18 1.70 -7.32 13.88
N GLU A 19 1.80 -7.70 12.60
CA GLU A 19 0.65 -7.97 11.74
C GLU A 19 -0.22 -9.10 12.30
N ALA A 20 0.39 -10.23 12.70
CA ALA A 20 -0.29 -11.33 13.36
C ALA A 20 -1.14 -10.90 14.57
N ILE A 21 -0.59 -10.04 15.42
CA ILE A 21 -1.32 -9.49 16.58
C ILE A 21 -2.43 -8.55 16.13
N VAL A 22 -2.17 -7.67 15.16
CA VAL A 22 -3.16 -6.71 14.64
C VAL A 22 -4.34 -7.43 13.99
N ASP A 23 -4.09 -8.45 13.18
CA ASP A 23 -5.11 -9.20 12.47
C ASP A 23 -6.03 -9.95 13.45
N ARG A 24 -5.47 -10.58 14.48
CA ARG A 24 -6.25 -11.20 15.56
C ARG A 24 -7.03 -10.18 16.40
N MET A 25 -6.57 -8.94 16.45
CA MET A 25 -7.19 -7.87 17.23
C MET A 25 -8.25 -7.06 16.51
N LEU A 26 -8.52 -7.31 15.21
CA LEU A 26 -9.62 -6.66 14.49
C LEU A 26 -10.99 -6.85 15.19
N ASP A 27 -11.09 -7.81 16.11
CA ASP A 27 -12.29 -8.12 16.90
C ASP A 27 -12.30 -7.55 18.34
N HIS A 28 -11.22 -6.92 18.84
CA HIS A 28 -11.11 -6.47 20.24
C HIS A 28 -10.77 -4.97 20.40
N HIS A 29 -11.50 -4.29 21.30
CA HIS A 29 -11.47 -2.83 21.52
C HIS A 29 -10.09 -2.22 21.88
N ALA A 30 -9.91 -0.96 21.44
CA ALA A 30 -8.91 0.06 21.81
C ALA A 30 -7.73 -0.39 22.69
N VAL A 31 -6.71 -0.98 22.07
CA VAL A 31 -5.41 -1.28 22.69
C VAL A 31 -4.38 -0.23 22.32
N ALA A 32 -3.48 0.08 23.26
CA ALA A 32 -2.34 0.93 22.98
C ALA A 32 -1.36 0.26 22.00
N ARG A 33 -1.07 0.91 20.87
CA ARG A 33 -0.09 0.46 19.86
C ARG A 33 1.25 0.00 20.46
N ASN A 34 1.68 0.61 21.55
CA ASN A 34 2.91 0.20 22.24
C ASN A 34 2.85 -1.23 22.78
N GLN A 35 1.70 -1.70 23.28
CA GLN A 35 1.55 -3.06 23.78
C GLN A 35 1.66 -4.10 22.66
N ILE A 36 1.13 -3.79 21.47
CA ILE A 36 1.27 -4.64 20.28
C ILE A 36 2.75 -4.79 19.91
N LEU A 37 3.48 -3.67 19.83
CA LEU A 37 4.91 -3.68 19.48
C LEU A 37 5.75 -4.44 20.51
N VAL A 38 5.43 -4.29 21.80
CA VAL A 38 6.09 -5.04 22.88
C VAL A 38 5.72 -6.53 22.82
N GLY A 39 4.47 -6.88 22.50
CA GLY A 39 4.04 -8.26 22.28
C GLY A 39 4.77 -8.93 21.13
N ALA A 40 4.89 -8.24 19.99
CA ALA A 40 5.66 -8.72 18.85
C ALA A 40 7.15 -8.94 19.23
N ALA A 41 7.77 -7.98 19.92
CA ALA A 41 9.16 -8.10 20.36
C ALA A 41 9.37 -9.21 21.40
N GLN A 42 8.45 -9.38 22.34
CA GLN A 42 8.52 -10.44 23.34
C GLN A 42 8.34 -11.82 22.70
N THR A 43 7.44 -11.95 21.73
CA THR A 43 7.24 -13.18 20.95
C THR A 43 8.48 -13.52 20.13
N PHE A 44 9.06 -12.53 19.45
CA PHE A 44 10.30 -12.68 18.70
C PHE A 44 11.43 -13.23 19.58
N LEU A 45 11.63 -12.64 20.76
CA LEU A 45 12.65 -13.11 21.70
C LEU A 45 12.39 -14.52 22.23
N ALA A 46 11.14 -14.86 22.50
CA ALA A 46 10.76 -16.20 22.93
C ALA A 46 11.08 -17.24 21.85
N LEU A 47 10.76 -16.93 20.59
CA LEU A 47 11.05 -17.78 19.45
C LEU A 47 12.55 -17.91 19.18
N GLN A 48 13.29 -16.82 19.29
CA GLN A 48 14.75 -16.82 19.13
C GLN A 48 15.42 -17.67 20.23
N ALA A 49 14.97 -17.56 21.48
CA ALA A 49 15.47 -18.36 22.59
C ALA A 49 15.18 -19.87 22.42
N GLN A 50 14.06 -20.21 21.75
CA GLN A 50 13.70 -21.59 21.42
C GLN A 50 14.38 -22.11 20.15
N GLY A 51 15.19 -21.31 19.45
CA GLY A 51 15.79 -21.68 18.17
C GLY A 51 14.78 -21.83 17.03
N LYS A 52 13.58 -21.25 17.16
CA LYS A 52 12.46 -21.34 16.20
C LYS A 52 12.45 -20.21 15.18
N VAL A 53 13.40 -19.29 15.26
CA VAL A 53 13.61 -18.22 14.29
C VAL A 53 15.07 -18.17 13.89
N ALA A 54 15.32 -18.22 12.58
CA ALA A 54 16.61 -17.97 11.98
C ALA A 54 16.58 -16.61 11.26
N LEU A 55 17.63 -15.80 11.45
CA LEU A 55 17.80 -14.52 10.79
C LEU A 55 18.75 -14.69 9.61
N GLY A 56 18.25 -14.51 8.38
CA GLY A 56 19.07 -14.54 7.17
C GLY A 56 19.39 -13.14 6.64
N GLU A 57 19.84 -13.07 5.40
CA GLU A 57 20.07 -11.80 4.71
C GLU A 57 18.73 -11.11 4.41
N GLY A 58 18.36 -10.16 5.28
CA GLY A 58 17.19 -9.29 5.07
C GLY A 58 15.83 -9.89 5.42
N ARG A 59 15.74 -11.15 5.85
CA ARG A 59 14.47 -11.80 6.24
C ARG A 59 14.62 -12.74 7.44
N ALA A 60 13.53 -12.90 8.17
CA ALA A 60 13.41 -13.90 9.23
C ALA A 60 12.66 -15.15 8.75
N TYR A 61 13.20 -16.30 9.12
CA TYR A 61 12.64 -17.62 8.84
C TYR A 61 12.14 -18.22 10.14
N PHE A 62 10.82 -18.34 10.25
CA PHE A 62 10.17 -19.03 11.36
C PHE A 62 10.11 -20.52 11.06
N ASP A 63 10.29 -21.35 12.08
CA ASP A 63 10.08 -22.79 11.97
C ASP A 63 8.66 -23.06 11.46
N PRO A 64 8.49 -23.85 10.37
CA PRO A 64 7.17 -24.14 9.81
C PRO A 64 6.23 -24.87 10.76
N SER A 65 6.73 -25.50 11.83
CA SER A 65 5.89 -26.11 12.86
C SER A 65 5.29 -25.11 13.84
N VAL A 66 5.66 -23.83 13.75
CA VAL A 66 5.23 -22.77 14.65
C VAL A 66 4.07 -22.02 14.01
N ASP A 67 2.93 -22.07 14.70
CA ASP A 67 1.83 -21.15 14.43
C ASP A 67 2.19 -19.78 15.01
N VAL A 68 2.71 -18.91 14.14
CA VAL A 68 3.18 -17.57 14.51
C VAL A 68 2.02 -16.69 14.96
N ASP A 69 0.85 -16.85 14.34
CA ASP A 69 -0.34 -16.03 14.61
C ASP A 69 -0.92 -16.36 15.99
N GLN A 70 -1.06 -17.66 16.26
CA GLN A 70 -1.52 -18.13 17.57
C GLN A 70 -0.55 -17.71 18.67
N LEU A 71 0.75 -17.92 18.48
CA LEU A 71 1.76 -17.62 19.50
C LEU A 71 1.85 -16.13 19.80
N ALA A 72 1.88 -15.28 18.76
CA ALA A 72 1.97 -13.84 18.94
C ALA A 72 0.74 -13.28 19.65
N GLY A 73 -0.44 -13.80 19.31
CA GLY A 73 -1.68 -13.49 20.02
C GLY A 73 -1.66 -13.90 21.48
N ASP A 74 -1.23 -15.13 21.78
CA ASP A 74 -1.21 -15.63 23.16
C ASP A 74 -0.22 -14.88 24.05
N VAL A 75 0.96 -14.54 23.53
CA VAL A 75 1.92 -13.70 24.24
C VAL A 75 1.35 -12.31 24.50
N PHE A 76 0.68 -11.74 23.52
CA PHE A 76 0.03 -10.44 23.66
C PHE A 76 -1.09 -10.46 24.72
N ASP A 77 -1.96 -11.48 24.70
CA ASP A 77 -3.04 -11.66 25.69
C ASP A 77 -2.47 -11.82 27.11
N GLN A 78 -1.33 -12.51 27.26
CA GLN A 78 -0.66 -12.63 28.54
C GLN A 78 -0.08 -11.29 29.03
N ILE A 79 0.41 -10.44 28.14
CA ILE A 79 0.91 -9.09 28.48
C ILE A 79 -0.25 -8.19 28.92
N VAL A 80 -1.36 -8.19 28.18
CA VAL A 80 -2.53 -7.36 28.49
C VAL A 80 -3.19 -7.80 29.80
N SER A 81 -3.29 -9.11 30.03
CA SER A 81 -3.80 -9.66 31.30
C SER A 81 -2.85 -9.49 32.48
N GLY A 82 -1.61 -9.06 32.25
CA GLY A 82 -0.58 -8.91 33.28
C GLY A 82 0.00 -10.23 33.79
N THR A 83 -0.27 -11.34 33.11
CA THR A 83 0.25 -12.67 33.46
C THR A 83 1.68 -12.90 32.96
N LEU A 84 2.11 -12.14 31.93
CA LEU A 84 3.48 -12.13 31.45
C LEU A 84 4.16 -10.78 31.69
N THR A 85 5.27 -10.80 32.44
CA THR A 85 6.15 -9.64 32.59
C THR A 85 7.04 -9.48 31.35
N THR A 86 6.97 -8.32 30.71
CA THR A 86 7.77 -8.01 29.52
C THR A 86 9.23 -7.73 29.89
N SER A 87 10.16 -8.25 29.08
CA SER A 87 11.59 -8.04 29.31
C SER A 87 12.06 -6.64 28.87
N GLU A 88 13.10 -6.11 29.51
CA GLU A 88 13.73 -4.85 29.08
C GLU A 88 14.22 -4.92 27.62
N HIS A 89 14.66 -6.10 27.18
CA HIS A 89 15.13 -6.29 25.81
C HIS A 89 13.96 -6.23 24.80
N ALA A 90 12.80 -6.81 25.13
CA ALA A 90 11.59 -6.68 24.30
C ALA A 90 11.14 -5.21 24.21
N GLN A 91 11.16 -4.49 25.32
CA GLN A 91 10.80 -3.06 25.33
C GLN A 91 11.77 -2.22 24.48
N ALA A 92 13.07 -2.52 24.55
CA ALA A 92 14.08 -1.84 23.73
C ALA A 92 13.94 -2.15 22.23
N LEU A 93 13.64 -3.40 21.86
CA LEU A 93 13.36 -3.80 20.49
C LEU A 93 12.08 -3.13 19.95
N ALA A 94 11.01 -3.11 20.74
CA ALA A 94 9.76 -2.44 20.38
C ALA A 94 9.97 -0.94 20.13
N ALA A 95 10.76 -0.27 20.97
CA ALA A 95 11.09 1.14 20.78
C ALA A 95 11.93 1.39 19.51
N ALA A 96 12.89 0.50 19.21
CA ALA A 96 13.67 0.58 17.98
C ALA A 96 12.78 0.38 16.74
N PHE A 97 11.88 -0.59 16.79
CA PHE A 97 10.94 -0.89 15.71
C PHE A 97 9.96 0.27 15.47
N ALA A 98 9.41 0.85 16.55
CA ALA A 98 8.56 2.03 16.47
C ALA A 98 9.27 3.20 15.75
N LYS A 99 10.53 3.44 16.11
CA LYS A 99 11.35 4.50 15.52
C LYS A 99 11.63 4.25 14.04
N GLU A 100 11.85 3.00 13.65
CA GLU A 100 12.07 2.62 12.25
C GLU A 100 10.80 2.77 11.41
N GLN A 101 9.64 2.31 11.91
CA GLN A 101 8.35 2.54 11.25
C GLN A 101 8.06 4.03 11.06
N GLN A 102 8.36 4.86 12.07
CA GLN A 102 8.18 6.30 11.98
C GLN A 102 9.08 6.92 10.89
N ARG A 103 10.37 6.53 10.86
CA ARG A 103 11.30 6.96 9.81
C ARG A 103 10.88 6.48 8.41
N ALA A 104 10.31 5.28 8.30
CA ALA A 104 9.79 4.77 7.03
C ALA A 104 8.57 5.57 6.56
N LYS A 105 7.67 5.93 7.49
CA LYS A 105 6.52 6.79 7.20
C LYS A 105 6.95 8.18 6.72
N GLU A 106 7.91 8.81 7.41
CA GLU A 106 8.47 10.11 7.04
C GLU A 106 9.14 10.06 5.66
N ARG A 107 9.93 9.00 5.38
CA ARG A 107 10.52 8.78 4.05
C ARG A 107 9.46 8.63 2.96
N ARG A 108 8.43 7.81 3.18
CA ARG A 108 7.32 7.66 2.22
C ARG A 108 6.56 8.97 2.01
N GLN A 109 6.38 9.79 3.04
CA GLN A 109 5.75 11.10 2.91
C GLN A 109 6.61 12.06 2.07
N LEU A 110 7.92 12.08 2.31
CA LEU A 110 8.87 12.88 1.53
C LEU A 110 8.93 12.42 0.07
N GLU A 111 9.00 11.11 -0.18
CA GLU A 111 8.99 10.53 -1.53
C GLU A 111 7.70 10.88 -2.30
N ARG A 112 6.53 10.82 -1.64
CA ARG A 112 5.26 11.24 -2.24
C ARG A 112 5.24 12.72 -2.57
N ALA A 113 5.77 13.57 -1.68
CA ALA A 113 5.86 15.01 -1.93
C ALA A 113 6.79 15.31 -3.12
N ASN A 114 7.92 14.62 -3.21
CA ASN A 114 8.87 14.77 -4.32
C ASN A 114 8.25 14.33 -5.66
N ARG A 115 7.55 13.20 -5.70
CA ARG A 115 6.83 12.76 -6.91
C ARG A 115 5.77 13.75 -7.36
N LEU A 116 5.01 14.30 -6.41
CA LEU A 116 4.02 15.34 -6.72
C LEU A 116 4.68 16.60 -7.30
N LEU A 117 5.82 17.00 -6.75
CA LEU A 117 6.61 18.12 -7.29
C LEU A 117 7.05 17.83 -8.73
N GLU A 118 7.62 16.66 -9.00
CA GLU A 118 8.04 16.25 -10.35
C GLU A 118 6.89 16.23 -11.36
N ASP A 119 5.73 15.69 -10.96
CA ASP A 119 4.51 15.66 -11.78
C ASP A 119 4.06 17.07 -12.17
N VAL A 120 4.06 18.00 -11.20
CA VAL A 120 3.65 19.39 -11.42
C VAL A 120 4.64 20.12 -12.31
N VAL A 121 5.94 19.95 -12.08
CA VAL A 121 7.01 20.51 -12.92
C VAL A 121 6.86 20.04 -14.36
N THR A 122 6.65 18.74 -14.55
CA THR A 122 6.46 18.14 -15.88
C THR A 122 5.21 18.70 -16.55
N THR A 123 4.11 18.79 -15.81
CA THR A 123 2.84 19.34 -16.34
C THR A 123 3.00 20.79 -16.75
N ILE A 124 3.66 21.61 -15.92
CA ILE A 124 3.95 23.01 -16.26
C ILE A 124 4.82 23.10 -17.50
N GLY A 125 5.90 22.31 -17.58
CA GLY A 125 6.81 22.33 -18.74
C GLY A 125 6.18 21.83 -20.05
N VAL A 126 5.15 20.98 -19.99
CA VAL A 126 4.40 20.52 -21.15
C VAL A 126 3.36 21.56 -21.61
N LEU A 127 2.67 22.20 -20.68
CA LEU A 127 1.58 23.13 -20.97
C LEU A 127 2.06 24.54 -21.27
N TYR A 128 3.16 24.96 -20.65
CA TYR A 128 3.69 26.31 -20.72
C TYR A 128 5.13 26.26 -21.24
N GLY A 129 5.40 27.03 -22.30
CA GLY A 129 6.75 27.14 -22.84
C GLY A 129 7.69 27.94 -21.91
N PRO A 130 9.01 27.89 -22.14
CA PRO A 130 10.00 28.62 -21.34
C PRO A 130 9.86 30.15 -21.41
N GLN A 131 9.07 30.65 -22.36
CA GLN A 131 8.70 32.06 -22.51
C GLN A 131 7.72 32.51 -21.41
N GLU A 132 6.86 31.60 -20.95
CA GLU A 132 5.77 31.87 -20.01
C GLU A 132 6.14 31.46 -18.58
N VAL A 133 6.86 30.34 -18.44
CA VAL A 133 7.40 29.89 -17.16
C VAL A 133 8.89 29.61 -17.30
N SER A 134 9.71 30.53 -16.79
CA SER A 134 11.17 30.44 -16.86
C SER A 134 11.76 29.40 -15.90
N ASP A 135 11.09 29.15 -14.78
CA ASP A 135 11.50 28.13 -13.79
C ASP A 135 10.26 27.36 -13.27
N PRO A 136 9.86 26.30 -13.98
CA PRO A 136 8.75 25.44 -13.57
C PRO A 136 8.95 24.80 -12.19
N TYR A 137 10.21 24.59 -11.77
CA TYR A 137 10.55 23.97 -10.50
C TYR A 137 10.28 24.91 -9.32
N ALA A 138 10.74 26.16 -9.41
CA ALA A 138 10.46 27.18 -8.39
C ALA A 138 8.95 27.46 -8.26
N LEU A 139 8.23 27.52 -9.38
CA LEU A 139 6.78 27.72 -9.40
C LEU A 139 6.04 26.54 -8.75
N ALA A 140 6.35 25.30 -9.14
CA ALA A 140 5.74 24.11 -8.56
C ALA A 140 6.00 24.01 -7.04
N LYS A 141 7.20 24.37 -6.60
CA LYS A 141 7.56 24.41 -5.18
C LYS A 141 6.73 25.44 -4.41
N GLN A 142 6.59 26.66 -4.92
CA GLN A 142 5.72 27.68 -4.31
C GLN A 142 4.25 27.24 -4.22
N MET A 143 3.74 26.60 -5.29
CA MET A 143 2.37 26.10 -5.31
C MET A 143 2.13 25.03 -4.22
N LEU A 144 3.10 24.14 -4.02
CA LEU A 144 3.01 23.06 -3.03
C LEU A 144 3.28 23.55 -1.60
N GLU A 145 4.10 24.58 -1.40
CA GLU A 145 4.34 25.17 -0.07
C GLU A 145 3.11 25.89 0.50
N HIS A 146 2.26 26.47 -0.35
CA HIS A 146 1.08 27.22 0.08
C HIS A 146 -0.15 26.36 0.41
N ASP A 147 -0.34 25.19 -0.24
CA ASP A 147 -1.52 24.33 0.01
C ASP A 147 -1.37 22.88 -0.52
N ALA A 148 -0.26 22.19 -0.21
CA ALA A 148 0.02 20.83 -0.72
C ALA A 148 -1.15 19.84 -0.56
N GLY A 149 -1.91 19.93 0.54
CA GLY A 149 -2.98 19.00 0.87
C GLY A 149 -4.23 19.17 0.01
N ALA A 150 -4.70 20.41 -0.19
CA ALA A 150 -5.85 20.67 -1.06
C ALA A 150 -5.48 20.52 -2.53
N PHE A 151 -4.27 20.96 -2.90
CA PHE A 151 -3.78 20.86 -4.27
C PHE A 151 -3.60 19.41 -4.74
N ALA A 152 -3.00 18.53 -3.92
CA ALA A 152 -2.85 17.11 -4.26
C ALA A 152 -4.21 16.43 -4.52
N LYS A 153 -5.21 16.71 -3.68
CA LYS A 153 -6.58 16.18 -3.86
C LYS A 153 -7.24 16.72 -5.13
N ALA A 154 -7.07 18.01 -5.42
CA ALA A 154 -7.58 18.62 -6.64
C ALA A 154 -6.93 18.02 -7.89
N LEU A 155 -5.62 17.76 -7.85
CA LEU A 155 -4.87 17.15 -8.93
C LEU A 155 -5.30 15.69 -9.17
N GLU A 156 -5.44 14.87 -8.14
CA GLU A 156 -5.98 13.52 -8.28
C GLU A 156 -7.39 13.52 -8.86
N GLY A 157 -8.28 14.39 -8.35
CA GLY A 157 -9.63 14.54 -8.88
C GLY A 157 -9.67 15.04 -10.33
N ALA A 158 -8.69 15.84 -10.76
CA ALA A 158 -8.55 16.26 -12.15
C ALA A 158 -8.03 15.11 -13.04
N LYS A 159 -7.02 14.36 -12.59
CA LYS A 159 -6.49 13.18 -13.30
C LYS A 159 -7.58 12.13 -13.51
N ILE A 160 -8.35 11.80 -12.47
CA ILE A 160 -9.47 10.84 -12.58
C ILE A 160 -10.53 11.33 -13.58
N ARG A 161 -10.91 12.62 -13.52
CA ARG A 161 -11.88 13.19 -14.47
C ARG A 161 -11.38 13.19 -15.91
N ALA A 162 -10.08 13.43 -16.13
CA ALA A 162 -9.48 13.39 -17.45
C ALA A 162 -9.39 11.96 -18.02
N LEU A 163 -9.15 10.96 -17.16
CA LEU A 163 -9.05 9.54 -17.54
C LEU A 163 -10.41 8.86 -17.68
N ALA A 164 -11.46 9.31 -17.00
CA ALA A 164 -12.77 8.67 -16.99
C ALA A 164 -13.39 8.43 -18.38
N PRO A 165 -13.31 9.36 -19.36
CA PRO A 165 -13.79 9.11 -20.72
C PRO A 165 -12.97 8.04 -21.45
N GLN A 166 -11.65 7.97 -21.22
CA GLN A 166 -10.77 6.97 -21.85
C GLN A 166 -11.03 5.57 -21.29
N ILE A 167 -11.21 5.46 -19.96
CA ILE A 167 -11.61 4.21 -19.30
C ILE A 167 -12.98 3.75 -19.79
N SER A 168 -13.94 4.68 -19.92
CA SER A 168 -15.28 4.37 -20.43
C SER A 168 -15.25 3.89 -21.89
N ALA A 169 -14.41 4.52 -22.73
CA ALA A 169 -14.21 4.08 -24.12
C ALA A 169 -13.51 2.72 -24.21
N TYR A 170 -12.57 2.42 -23.32
CA TYR A 170 -11.91 1.12 -23.23
C TYR A 170 -12.89 0.02 -22.83
N LEU A 171 -13.71 0.25 -21.80
CA LEU A 171 -14.75 -0.70 -21.35
C LEU A 171 -15.84 -0.93 -22.42
N ALA A 172 -16.22 0.11 -23.16
CA ALA A 172 -17.15 -0.01 -24.27
C ALA A 172 -16.54 -0.72 -25.50
N GLY A 173 -15.23 -0.96 -25.51
CA GLY A 173 -14.47 -1.54 -26.61
C GLY A 173 -14.05 -3.00 -26.44
N GLU A 174 -14.42 -3.70 -25.35
CA GLU A 174 -14.14 -5.14 -25.22
C GLU A 174 -15.09 -5.98 -26.10
N PRO A 175 -14.56 -6.79 -27.05
CA PRO A 175 -15.37 -7.72 -27.82
C PRO A 175 -15.55 -9.02 -27.02
N THR A 176 -16.76 -9.32 -26.57
CA THR A 176 -17.10 -10.69 -26.16
C THR A 176 -17.24 -11.56 -27.41
N ALA A 177 -16.31 -12.49 -27.59
CA ALA A 177 -16.31 -13.44 -28.69
C ALA A 177 -17.20 -14.66 -28.40
N HIS A 178 -17.96 -15.03 -29.45
CA HIS A 178 -18.47 -16.35 -29.85
C HIS A 178 -19.94 -16.78 -29.63
N ASN A 179 -20.56 -16.96 -30.82
CA ASN A 179 -21.47 -18.00 -31.29
C ASN A 179 -22.90 -18.06 -30.74
N GLU A 180 -23.87 -17.80 -31.62
CA GLU A 180 -24.73 -18.88 -32.14
C GLU A 180 -24.97 -18.73 -33.67
N THR A 181 -24.83 -19.87 -34.32
CA THR A 181 -25.04 -20.23 -35.73
C THR A 181 -26.50 -20.52 -36.06
N GLY A 182 -26.88 -20.32 -37.34
CA GLY A 182 -28.09 -20.88 -37.98
C GLY A 182 -29.13 -19.81 -38.32
N GLU A 183 -29.70 -19.67 -39.52
CA GLU A 183 -29.88 -20.60 -40.63
C GLU A 183 -29.98 -19.85 -41.97
N GLN A 184 -29.53 -20.50 -43.03
CA GLN A 184 -29.80 -20.14 -44.42
C GLN A 184 -31.29 -20.33 -44.75
N THR A 185 -31.87 -19.46 -45.59
CA THR A 185 -32.72 -19.91 -46.70
C THR A 185 -32.79 -18.85 -47.81
N THR A 186 -32.77 -19.37 -49.03
CA THR A 186 -32.73 -18.77 -50.36
C THR A 186 -34.08 -18.30 -50.91
N SER A 187 -34.04 -17.49 -51.98
CA SER A 187 -34.85 -17.64 -53.22
C SER A 187 -35.93 -16.58 -53.55
N THR A 188 -35.68 -15.85 -54.65
CA THR A 188 -36.60 -15.58 -55.79
C THR A 188 -37.74 -14.55 -55.67
N GLN A 189 -37.68 -13.45 -56.45
CA GLN A 189 -38.45 -13.20 -57.71
C GLN A 189 -38.55 -11.68 -58.08
N ARG A 190 -38.15 -11.32 -59.31
CA ARG A 190 -38.66 -10.18 -60.13
C ARG A 190 -40.11 -10.50 -60.58
N PRO A 191 -40.92 -9.63 -61.26
CA PRO A 191 -40.66 -8.33 -61.92
C PRO A 191 -41.74 -7.26 -61.59
N SER A 192 -41.69 -6.00 -62.06
CA SER A 192 -42.34 -5.58 -63.33
C SER A 192 -42.19 -4.08 -63.57
N ALA A 193 -41.94 -3.75 -64.84
CA ALA A 193 -42.08 -2.43 -65.42
C ALA A 193 -43.56 -2.00 -65.52
N ARG A 194 -43.81 -0.68 -65.48
CA ARG A 194 -44.95 -0.07 -66.17
C ARG A 194 -44.58 1.34 -66.63
N GLN A 195 -44.46 1.50 -67.94
CA GLN A 195 -44.65 2.74 -68.68
C GLN A 195 -46.15 2.92 -68.97
N ALA A 196 -46.64 4.16 -68.82
CA ALA A 196 -47.75 4.84 -69.49
C ALA A 196 -47.85 6.21 -68.77
N ASN A 197 -47.68 7.38 -69.38
CA ASN A 197 -48.04 7.85 -70.72
C ASN A 197 -46.86 8.55 -71.43
#